data_AF-A0A7T6VQX1-F1
#
_entry.id   AF-A0A7T6VQX1-F1
#
_cell.length_a   1.000
_cell.length_b   1.000
_cell.length_c   1.000
_cell.angle_alpha   90.00
_cell.angle_beta   90.00
_cell.angle_gamma   90.00
#
_symmetry.space_group_name_H-M   'P 1'
#
loop_
_entity.id
_entity.type
_entity.pdbx_description
1 polymer ?
#
loop_
_entity_poly.entity_id
_entity_poly.type
_entity_poly.pdbx_seq_one_letter_code
_entity_poly.pdbx_strand_id
1 'polypeptide(L)'
;MKKVVFFAFQGEEMCFLHLLFNAIDMHKKGIDTKIVIEGKSTALVKTMTEKNNPLFKQVIELNLIDSVCEACSKQMGVYDFIKENTNLTFNGDLLGHPPMEPYINSDYEIITL
;
A
#
# COMPACT_ATOMS: atom_id res chain seq x y z
N MET A 1 -20.95 4.62 5.17
CA MET A 1 -20.20 3.34 5.15
C MET A 1 -18.85 3.60 5.79
N LYS A 2 -18.30 2.66 6.58
CA LYS A 2 -16.99 2.85 7.21
C LYS A 2 -15.91 2.88 6.13
N LYS A 3 -14.93 3.78 6.27
CA LYS A 3 -13.78 3.95 5.38
C LYS A 3 -12.49 3.78 6.16
N VAL A 4 -11.54 3.00 5.64
CA VAL A 4 -10.26 2.72 6.30
C VAL A 4 -9.13 2.80 5.28
N VAL A 5 -8.05 3.49 5.62
CA VAL A 5 -6.82 3.46 4.83
C VAL A 5 -5.68 2.97 5.71
N PHE A 6 -4.98 1.96 5.21
CA PHE A 6 -3.75 1.48 5.82
C PHE A 6 -2.56 2.25 5.25
N PHE A 7 -1.72 2.79 6.11
CA PHE A 7 -0.38 3.25 5.73
C PHE A 7 0.64 2.20 6.20
N ALA A 8 1.17 1.43 5.27
CA ALA A 8 2.20 0.44 5.54
C ALA A 8 3.56 1.14 5.56
N PHE A 9 4.24 1.20 6.70
CA PHE A 9 5.58 1.78 6.84
C PHE A 9 6.64 0.72 7.10
N GLN A 10 6.27 -0.36 7.78
CA GLN A 10 7.18 -1.40 8.26
C GLN A 10 7.74 -2.27 7.13
N GLY A 11 9.01 -2.67 7.27
CA GLY A 11 9.74 -3.49 6.29
C GLY A 11 9.65 -4.99 6.58
N GLU A 12 9.01 -5.35 7.69
CA GLU A 12 8.84 -6.70 8.17
C GLU A 12 7.73 -7.39 7.36
N GLU A 13 8.11 -8.42 6.58
CA GLU A 13 7.17 -9.17 5.73
C GLU A 13 5.96 -9.69 6.52
N MET A 14 6.16 -10.16 7.75
CA MET A 14 5.07 -10.64 8.61
C MET A 14 4.03 -9.54 8.89
N CYS A 15 4.47 -8.32 9.24
CA CYS A 15 3.55 -7.20 9.49
C CYS A 15 2.79 -6.83 8.22
N PHE A 16 3.50 -6.73 7.09
CA PHE A 16 2.89 -6.42 5.80
C PHE A 16 1.81 -7.43 5.41
N LEU A 17 2.07 -8.74 5.57
CA LEU A 17 1.07 -9.78 5.30
C LEU A 17 -0.18 -9.64 6.19
N HIS A 18 -0.03 -9.28 7.47
CA HIS A 18 -1.18 -9.05 8.35
C HIS A 18 -2.01 -7.83 7.94
N LEU A 19 -1.35 -6.78 7.44
CA LEU A 19 -2.06 -5.65 6.83
C LEU A 19 -2.85 -6.11 5.60
N LEU A 20 -2.25 -6.90 4.70
CA LEU A 20 -2.96 -7.42 3.51
C LEU A 20 -4.18 -8.28 3.90
N PHE A 21 -4.04 -9.16 4.90
CA PHE A 21 -5.16 -9.97 5.39
C PHE A 21 -6.32 -9.10 5.88
N ASN A 22 -6.04 -8.08 6.68
CA ASN A 22 -7.07 -7.19 7.21
C ASN A 22 -7.71 -6.34 6.10
N ALA A 23 -6.92 -5.83 5.16
CA ALA A 23 -7.44 -5.05 4.04
C ALA A 23 -8.42 -5.86 3.18
N ILE A 24 -8.07 -7.13 2.88
CA ILE A 24 -8.94 -8.03 2.12
C ILE A 24 -10.23 -8.36 2.89
N ASP A 25 -10.13 -8.67 4.19
CA ASP A 25 -11.29 -8.99 5.01
C ASP A 25 -12.26 -7.81 5.12
N MET A 26 -11.74 -6.60 5.41
CA MET A 26 -12.53 -5.37 5.49
C MET A 26 -13.24 -5.08 4.16
N HIS A 27 -12.52 -5.16 3.04
CA HIS A 27 -13.11 -4.99 1.71
C HIS A 27 -14.25 -5.98 1.45
N LYS A 28 -14.04 -7.28 1.73
CA LYS A 28 -15.08 -8.32 1.56
C LYS A 28 -16.32 -8.10 2.42
N LYS A 29 -16.17 -7.39 3.55
CA LYS A 29 -17.27 -7.01 4.46
C LYS A 29 -17.91 -5.66 4.10
N GLY A 30 -17.57 -5.08 2.95
CA GLY A 30 -18.17 -3.84 2.44
C GLY A 30 -17.62 -2.56 3.07
N ILE A 31 -16.45 -2.62 3.71
CA ILE A 31 -15.72 -1.44 4.19
C ILE A 31 -14.88 -0.91 3.02
N ASP A 32 -15.02 0.38 2.72
CA ASP A 32 -14.18 1.05 1.72
C ASP A 32 -12.75 1.12 2.26
N THR A 33 -11.89 0.26 1.70
CA THR A 33 -10.57 -0.04 2.25
C THR A 33 -9.50 0.27 1.23
N LYS A 34 -8.47 1.01 1.64
CA LYS A 34 -7.32 1.39 0.83
C LYS A 34 -6.00 1.05 1.52
N ILE A 35 -4.94 0.94 0.74
CA ILE A 35 -3.56 0.73 1.20
C ILE A 35 -2.66 1.77 0.52
N VAL A 36 -1.90 2.49 1.33
CA VAL A 36 -0.76 3.30 0.92
C VAL A 36 0.51 2.59 1.38
N ILE A 37 1.39 2.28 0.42
CA ILE A 37 2.65 1.58 0.69
C ILE A 37 3.76 2.61 0.81
N GLU A 38 4.34 2.76 2.00
CA GLU A 38 5.34 3.77 2.32
C GLU A 38 6.49 3.22 3.18
N GLY A 39 7.51 4.02 3.46
CA GLY A 39 8.61 3.67 4.34
C GLY A 39 9.42 2.49 3.81
N LYS A 40 9.76 1.55 4.70
CA LYS A 40 10.50 0.34 4.32
C LYS A 40 9.62 -0.66 3.57
N SER A 41 8.29 -0.58 3.72
CA SER A 41 7.35 -1.50 3.08
C SER A 41 7.37 -1.42 1.55
N THR A 42 7.80 -0.30 0.96
CA THR A 42 7.93 -0.17 -0.50
C THR A 42 8.86 -1.24 -1.09
N ALA A 43 9.91 -1.66 -0.37
CA ALA A 43 10.78 -2.75 -0.80
C ALA A 43 10.05 -4.10 -0.91
N LEU A 44 9.02 -4.31 -0.09
CA LEU A 44 8.25 -5.55 -0.07
C LEU A 44 7.40 -5.72 -1.34
N VAL A 45 7.10 -4.65 -2.09
CA VAL A 45 6.43 -4.78 -3.40
C VAL A 45 7.25 -5.67 -4.32
N LYS A 46 8.57 -5.44 -4.41
CA LYS A 46 9.47 -6.30 -5.20
C LYS A 46 9.47 -7.73 -4.68
N THR A 47 9.65 -7.91 -3.37
CA THR A 47 9.65 -9.23 -2.73
C THR A 47 8.35 -10.00 -3.01
N MET A 48 7.19 -9.35 -2.89
CA MET A 48 5.90 -10.00 -3.12
C MET A 48 5.67 -10.36 -4.58
N THR A 49 6.05 -9.47 -5.51
CA THR A 49 5.95 -9.71 -6.96
C THR A 49 6.83 -10.89 -7.38
N GLU A 50 8.10 -10.92 -6.96
CA GLU A 50 9.04 -12.00 -7.29
C GLU A 50 8.63 -13.34 -6.65
N LYS A 51 8.11 -13.32 -5.42
CA LYS A 51 7.56 -14.51 -4.75
C LYS A 51 6.24 -14.98 -5.35
N ASN A 52 5.66 -14.24 -6.30
CA ASN A 52 4.35 -14.54 -6.86
C ASN A 52 3.27 -14.67 -5.76
N ASN A 53 3.36 -13.82 -4.72
CA ASN A 53 2.58 -13.98 -3.49
C ASN A 53 1.06 -13.85 -3.77
N PRO A 54 0.24 -14.83 -3.36
CA PRO A 54 -1.18 -14.87 -3.69
C PRO A 54 -1.99 -13.73 -3.03
N LEU A 55 -1.62 -13.30 -1.83
CA LEU A 55 -2.31 -12.20 -1.13
C LEU A 55 -2.01 -10.86 -1.80
N PHE A 56 -0.75 -10.65 -2.19
CA PHE A 56 -0.37 -9.42 -2.88
C PHE A 56 -1.06 -9.29 -4.24
N LYS A 57 -1.17 -10.40 -4.99
CA LYS A 57 -1.98 -10.43 -6.21
C LYS A 57 -3.44 -10.10 -5.93
N GLN A 58 -4.03 -10.70 -4.90
CA GLN A 58 -5.42 -10.46 -4.55
C GLN A 58 -5.68 -8.98 -4.22
N VAL A 59 -4.81 -8.29 -3.49
CA VAL A 59 -5.02 -6.85 -3.21
C VAL A 59 -4.87 -5.97 -4.46
N ILE A 60 -4.03 -6.36 -5.43
CA ILE A 60 -3.93 -5.68 -6.73
C ILE A 60 -5.20 -5.91 -7.56
N GLU A 61 -5.66 -7.16 -7.66
CA GLU A 61 -6.88 -7.52 -8.40
C GLU A 61 -8.14 -6.86 -7.83
N LEU A 62 -8.20 -6.70 -6.50
CA LEU A 62 -9.27 -5.98 -5.80
C LEU A 62 -9.09 -4.45 -5.81
N ASN A 63 -8.02 -3.93 -6.44
CA ASN A 63 -7.70 -2.51 -6.51
C ASN A 63 -7.64 -1.82 -5.13
N LEU A 64 -7.05 -2.50 -4.13
CA LEU A 64 -6.96 -1.98 -2.76
C LEU A 64 -5.74 -1.08 -2.54
N ILE A 65 -4.71 -1.19 -3.38
CA ILE A 65 -3.52 -0.33 -3.29
C ILE A 65 -3.82 0.98 -3.99
N ASP A 66 -3.95 2.05 -3.21
CA ASP A 66 -4.22 3.39 -3.71
C ASP A 66 -2.94 4.04 -4.25
N SER A 67 -1.82 3.92 -3.52
CA SER A 67 -0.53 4.41 -3.98
C SER A 67 0.68 3.76 -3.32
N VAL A 68 1.84 3.90 -3.97
CA VAL A 68 3.17 3.62 -3.44
C VAL A 68 3.91 4.95 -3.31
N CYS A 69 4.57 5.17 -2.18
CA CYS A 69 5.37 6.37 -1.94
C CYS A 69 6.55 6.47 -2.91
N GLU A 70 6.60 7.57 -3.65
CA GLU A 70 7.63 7.82 -4.66
C GLU A 70 9.03 7.98 -4.02
N ALA A 71 9.16 8.83 -3.01
CA ALA A 71 10.45 9.07 -2.35
C ALA A 71 10.97 7.80 -1.65
N CYS A 72 10.11 7.08 -0.92
CA CYS A 72 10.52 5.85 -0.24
C CYS A 72 10.89 4.74 -1.22
N SER A 73 10.17 4.56 -2.33
CA SER A 73 10.54 3.54 -3.33
C SER A 73 11.88 3.84 -4.00
N LYS A 74 12.23 5.12 -4.23
CA LYS A 74 13.57 5.53 -4.68
C LYS A 74 14.63 5.25 -3.63
N GLN A 75 14.38 5.64 -2.38
CA GLN A 75 15.31 5.40 -1.26
C GLN A 75 15.57 3.90 -1.02
N MET A 76 14.56 3.06 -1.20
CA MET A 76 14.66 1.61 -1.07
C MET A 76 15.20 0.92 -2.32
N GLY A 77 15.52 1.66 -3.40
CA GLY A 77 16.11 1.11 -4.62
C GLY A 77 15.16 0.22 -5.44
N VAL A 78 13.85 0.43 -5.31
CA VAL A 78 12.82 -0.40 -5.97
C VAL A 78 11.90 0.39 -6.91
N TYR A 79 12.08 1.71 -7.03
CA TYR A 79 11.25 2.56 -7.89
C TYR A 79 11.11 2.03 -9.32
N ASP A 80 12.24 1.81 -10.02
CA ASP A 80 12.22 1.33 -11.41
C ASP A 80 11.61 -0.07 -11.52
N PHE A 81 11.90 -0.97 -10.58
CA PHE A 81 11.27 -2.29 -10.52
C PHE A 81 9.75 -2.17 -10.45
N ILE A 82 9.23 -1.36 -9.54
CA ILE A 82 7.78 -1.19 -9.35
C ILE A 82 7.16 -0.58 -10.61
N LYS A 83 7.82 0.42 -11.20
CA LYS A 83 7.37 1.09 -12.43
C LYS A 83 7.31 0.17 -13.64
N GLU A 84 8.27 -0.75 -13.78
CA GLU A 84 8.38 -1.64 -14.95
C GLU A 84 7.58 -2.94 -14.81
N ASN A 85 7.37 -3.42 -13.58
CA ASN A 85 6.82 -4.76 -13.31
C ASN A 85 5.43 -4.73 -12.68
N THR A 86 4.89 -3.55 -12.37
CA THR A 86 3.55 -3.40 -11.78
C THR A 86 2.81 -2.23 -12.42
N ASN A 87 1.49 -2.19 -12.24
CA ASN A 87 0.65 -1.05 -12.63
C ASN A 87 0.29 -0.17 -11.41
N LEU A 88 1.11 -0.19 -10.35
CA LEU A 88 0.84 0.58 -9.14
C LEU A 88 1.11 2.06 -9.35
N THR A 89 0.21 2.90 -8.85
CA THR A 89 0.33 4.35 -8.89
C THR A 89 1.36 4.83 -7.86
N PHE A 90 2.30 5.68 -8.29
CA PHE A 90 3.16 6.40 -7.36
C PHE A 90 2.45 7.68 -6.88
N ASN A 91 2.58 7.99 -5.60
CA ASN A 91 2.18 9.29 -5.05
C ASN A 91 3.38 9.95 -4.37
N GLY A 92 3.61 11.22 -4.69
CA GLY A 92 4.65 12.06 -4.11
C GLY A 92 4.17 13.49 -3.82
N ASP A 93 2.87 13.69 -3.62
CA ASP A 93 2.24 15.02 -3.55
C ASP A 93 2.74 15.86 -2.36
N LEU A 94 3.15 15.23 -1.26
CA LEU A 94 3.74 15.86 -0.08
C LEU A 94 5.26 15.68 -0.08
N LEU A 95 5.99 16.61 -0.72
CA LEU A 95 7.46 16.60 -0.74
C LEU A 95 8.06 15.25 -1.21
N GLY A 96 7.39 14.54 -2.12
CA GLY A 96 7.77 13.21 -2.58
C GLY A 96 7.13 12.04 -1.81
N HIS A 97 6.29 12.32 -0.82
CA HIS A 97 5.56 11.35 0.00
C HIS A 97 4.03 11.46 -0.20
N PRO A 98 3.24 10.40 0.03
CA PRO A 98 1.79 10.47 0.05
C PRO A 98 1.28 11.25 1.28
N PRO A 99 0.44 12.28 1.11
CA PRO A 99 -0.20 12.95 2.24
C PRO A 99 -1.31 12.09 2.86
N MET A 100 -1.47 12.17 4.17
CA MET A 100 -2.62 11.60 4.89
C MET A 100 -3.88 12.47 4.81
N GLU A 101 -3.71 13.78 4.64
CA GLU A 101 -4.79 14.78 4.70
C GLU A 101 -5.96 14.53 3.73
N PRO A 102 -5.74 14.12 2.46
CA PRO A 102 -6.86 13.85 1.54
C PRO A 102 -7.76 12.69 2.01
N TYR A 103 -7.18 11.69 2.68
CA TYR A 103 -7.93 10.58 3.24
C TYR A 103 -8.74 11.03 4.47
N ILE A 104 -8.15 11.86 5.34
CA ILE A 104 -8.84 12.44 6.51
C ILE A 104 -10.04 13.27 6.06
N ASN A 105 -9.86 14.17 5.09
CA ASN A 105 -10.96 14.97 4.53
C ASN A 105 -12.02 14.14 3.82
N SER A 106 -11.67 12.91 3.42
CA SER A 106 -12.59 11.95 2.80
C SER A 106 -13.23 10.98 3.81
N ASP A 107 -13.10 11.26 5.12
CA ASP A 107 -13.61 10.48 6.25
C ASP A 107 -13.00 9.08 6.41
N TYR A 108 -11.78 8.86 5.93
CA TYR A 108 -11.06 7.61 6.20
C TYR A 108 -10.48 7.59 7.62
N GLU A 109 -10.69 6.49 8.33
CA GLU A 109 -9.91 6.14 9.50
C GLU A 109 -8.52 5.66 9.05
N ILE A 110 -7.47 6.27 9.58
CA ILE A 110 -6.08 5.88 9.26
C ILE A 110 -5.61 4.81 10.23
N ILE A 111 -5.10 3.71 9.69
CA ILE A 111 -4.40 2.68 10.45
C ILE A 111 -2.97 2.61 9.93
N THR A 112 -1.99 2.80 10.80
CA THR A 112 -0.57 2.72 10.44
C THR A 112 0.01 1.38 10.89
N LEU A 113 0.72 0.69 9.99
CA LEU A 113 1.50 -0.50 10.35
C LEU A 113 2.93 -0.38 9.85
#